data_AF-A0A1W6JY62-F1
#
_entry.id   AF-A0A1W6JY62-F1
#
_cell.length_a   1.000
_cell.length_b   1.000
_cell.length_c   1.000
_cell.angle_alpha   90.00
_cell.angle_beta   90.00
_cell.angle_gamma   90.00
#
_symmetry.space_group_name_H-M   'P 1'
#
loop_
_entity.id
_entity.type
_entity.pdbx_description
1 polymer ?
#
loop_
_entity_poly.entity_id
_entity_poly.type
_entity_poly.pdbx_seq_one_letter_code
_entity_poly.pdbx_strand_id
1 'polypeptide(L)'
;MRIYSEKNALEFCFEGSTIRIYIVNDEIHIAEVVTYEVSIGEYLSKIQIIIKNGKVYVSSPLGVDEVQNPENTLKGLNELIKDMKNSHPALYEKIQKILSKQ
;
A
#
# COMPACT_ATOMS: atom_id res chain seq x y z
N MET A 1 10.51 10.40 5.00
CA MET A 1 9.84 9.09 4.96
C MET A 1 10.45 8.22 6.06
N ARG A 2 9.69 7.87 7.10
CA ARG A 2 10.12 6.93 8.13
C ARG A 2 9.47 5.58 7.81
N ILE A 3 10.28 4.61 7.43
CA ILE A 3 9.83 3.25 7.09
C ILE A 3 9.86 2.44 8.38
N TYR A 4 8.69 2.13 8.94
CA TYR A 4 8.57 1.17 10.04
C TYR A 4 8.40 -0.23 9.46
N SER A 5 9.46 -1.03 9.55
CA SER A 5 9.62 -2.33 8.90
C SER A 5 8.99 -3.49 9.65
N GLU A 6 7.90 -3.28 10.41
CA GLU A 6 7.20 -4.37 11.08
C GLU A 6 6.50 -5.30 10.07
N LYS A 7 7.33 -6.26 9.62
CA LYS A 7 7.16 -7.53 8.91
C LYS A 7 6.53 -7.59 7.53
N ASN A 8 5.67 -6.67 7.10
CA ASN A 8 5.12 -6.67 5.72
C ASN A 8 4.60 -5.29 5.27
N ALA A 9 5.06 -4.20 5.90
CA ALA A 9 4.53 -2.87 5.66
C ALA A 9 5.62 -1.81 5.44
N LEU A 10 5.22 -0.73 4.77
CA LEU A 10 5.92 0.52 4.56
C LEU A 10 4.96 1.66 4.97
N GLU A 11 5.52 2.69 5.59
CA GLU A 11 4.79 3.93 5.86
C GLU A 11 5.52 5.14 5.31
N PHE A 12 4.75 6.13 4.85
CA PHE A 12 5.26 7.43 4.45
C PHE A 12 4.22 8.52 4.71
N CYS A 13 4.69 9.76 4.87
CA CYS A 13 3.82 10.92 5.04
C CYS A 13 3.50 11.52 3.67
N PHE A 14 2.23 11.82 3.42
CA PHE A 14 1.75 12.51 2.23
C PHE A 14 0.62 13.47 2.61
N GLU A 15 0.74 14.75 2.25
CA GLU A 15 -0.27 15.79 2.51
C GLU A 15 -0.79 15.87 3.96
N GLY A 16 0.09 15.61 4.94
CA GLY A 16 -0.27 15.65 6.37
C GLY A 16 -0.83 14.34 6.93
N SER A 17 -1.04 13.33 6.10
CA SER A 17 -1.50 12.00 6.49
C SER A 17 -0.37 10.96 6.44
N THR A 18 -0.43 9.95 7.31
CA THR A 18 0.41 8.75 7.18
C THR A 18 -0.28 7.77 6.25
N ILE A 19 0.41 7.36 5.19
CA ILE A 19 -0.04 6.32 4.26
C ILE A 19 0.72 5.04 4.57
N ARG A 20 -0.01 3.94 4.76
CA ARG A 20 0.55 2.59 4.97
C ARG A 20 0.33 1.74 3.72
N ILE A 21 1.42 1.18 3.21
CA ILE A 21 1.44 0.14 2.19
C ILE A 21 1.77 -1.17 2.88
N TYR A 22 0.95 -2.20 2.74
CA TYR A 22 1.17 -3.46 3.45
C TYR A 22 0.70 -4.66 2.63
N ILE A 23 1.28 -5.83 2.89
CA ILE A 23 0.97 -7.07 2.17
C ILE A 23 0.08 -7.98 3.02
N VAL A 24 -1.04 -8.43 2.45
CA VAL A 24 -1.93 -9.43 3.03
C VAL A 24 -2.30 -10.45 1.94
N ASN A 25 -2.10 -11.75 2.19
CA ASN A 25 -2.50 -12.82 1.26
C ASN A 25 -2.04 -12.62 -0.20
N ASP A 26 -0.78 -12.23 -0.42
CA ASP A 26 -0.23 -11.88 -1.75
C ASP A 26 -0.90 -10.67 -2.45
N GLU A 27 -1.69 -9.87 -1.72
CA GLU A 27 -2.25 -8.60 -2.19
C GLU A 27 -1.51 -7.43 -1.53
N ILE A 28 -1.28 -6.36 -2.27
CA ILE A 28 -0.75 -5.10 -1.72
C ILE A 28 -1.95 -4.21 -1.40
N HIS A 29 -2.01 -3.73 -0.16
CA HIS A 29 -3.01 -2.80 0.30
C HIS A 29 -2.36 -1.44 0.58
N ILE A 30 -3.03 -0.37 0.19
CA ILE A 30 -2.61 1.00 0.43
C ILE A 30 -3.78 1.73 1.08
N ALA A 31 -3.55 2.27 2.27
CA ALA A 31 -4.57 2.97 3.03
C ALA A 31 -3.95 4.09 3.86
N GLU A 32 -4.73 5.14 4.10
CA GLU A 32 -4.42 6.13 5.11
C GLU A 32 -4.55 5.52 6.51
N VAL A 33 -3.61 5.86 7.39
CA VAL A 33 -3.71 5.60 8.83
C VAL A 33 -4.47 6.76 9.46
N VAL A 34 -5.68 6.47 9.94
CA VAL A 34 -6.56 7.40 10.63
C VAL A 34 -6.37 7.24 12.14
N THR A 35 -5.96 8.32 12.79
CA THR A 35 -5.92 8.43 14.24
C THR A 35 -7.07 9.33 14.70
N TYR A 36 -7.93 8.81 15.57
CA TYR A 36 -8.92 9.65 16.25
C TYR A 36 -8.32 10.18 17.54
N GLU A 37 -8.74 11.38 17.98
CA GLU A 37 -8.33 11.99 19.26
C GLU A 37 -8.82 11.20 20.50
N VAL A 38 -9.50 10.07 20.30
CA VAL A 38 -9.97 9.15 21.35
C VAL A 38 -9.09 7.91 21.42
N SER A 39 -9.01 7.28 22.60
CA SER A 39 -8.03 6.27 23.06
C SER A 39 -7.96 4.93 22.29
N ILE A 40 -8.55 4.85 21.10
CA ILE A 40 -8.81 3.60 20.39
C ILE A 40 -7.66 3.19 19.45
N GLY A 41 -6.63 4.03 19.30
CA GLY A 41 -5.42 3.72 18.54
C GLY A 41 -5.53 4.01 17.05
N GLU A 42 -4.54 3.53 16.29
CA GLU A 42 -4.47 3.69 14.83
C GLU A 42 -5.44 2.74 14.12
N TYR A 43 -6.15 3.25 13.11
CA TYR A 43 -6.96 2.45 12.19
C TYR A 43 -6.60 2.73 10.75
N LEU A 44 -6.90 1.80 9.86
CA LEU A 44 -6.80 2.03 8.42
C LEU A 44 -8.12 2.56 7.89
N SER A 45 -8.03 3.52 6.97
CA SER A 45 -9.18 4.03 6.23
C SER A 45 -9.98 2.88 5.61
N LYS A 46 -11.30 3.04 5.60
CA LYS A 46 -12.23 2.09 4.98
C LYS A 46 -12.18 2.14 3.46
N ILE A 47 -11.57 3.19 2.88
CA ILE A 47 -11.25 3.28 1.46
C ILE A 47 -9.79 2.87 1.28
N GLN A 48 -9.54 1.84 0.48
CA GLN A 48 -8.21 1.29 0.25
C GLN A 48 -7.98 1.01 -1.22
N ILE A 49 -6.75 1.21 -1.67
CA ILE A 49 -6.29 0.70 -2.95
C ILE A 49 -5.74 -0.71 -2.72
N ILE A 50 -6.18 -1.67 -3.53
CA ILE A 50 -5.72 -3.06 -3.48
C ILE A 50 -5.08 -3.41 -4.82
N ILE A 51 -3.92 -4.05 -4.79
CA ILE A 51 -3.22 -4.51 -5.99
C ILE A 51 -3.00 -6.00 -5.89
N LYS A 52 -3.52 -6.72 -6.88
CA LYS A 52 -3.39 -8.18 -6.98
C LYS A 52 -3.37 -8.61 -8.44
N ASN A 53 -2.48 -9.53 -8.78
CA ASN A 53 -2.32 -10.07 -10.15
C ASN A 53 -2.22 -8.96 -11.22
N GLY A 54 -1.41 -7.92 -10.95
CA GLY A 54 -1.22 -6.79 -11.87
C GLY A 54 -2.42 -5.83 -12.01
N LYS A 55 -3.56 -6.12 -11.38
CA LYS A 55 -4.76 -5.28 -11.40
C LYS A 55 -4.86 -4.42 -10.15
N VAL A 56 -5.51 -3.27 -10.27
CA VAL A 56 -5.73 -2.32 -9.19
C VAL A 56 -7.22 -2.19 -8.93
N TYR A 57 -7.58 -2.21 -7.65
CA TYR A 57 -8.94 -2.11 -7.18
C TYR A 57 -9.06 -1.00 -6.13
N VAL A 58 -10.23 -0.41 -6.02
CA VAL A 58 -10.62 0.41 -4.88
C VAL A 58 -11.62 -0.38 -4.06
N SER A 59 -11.28 -0.67 -2.81
CA SER A 59 -12.20 -1.24 -1.83
C SER A 59 -12.76 -0.12 -0.97
N SER A 60 -14.08 -0.11 -0.80
CA SER A 60 -14.80 0.84 0.04
C SER A 60 -15.93 0.13 0.80
N PRO A 61 -16.60 0.79 1.76
CA PRO A 61 -17.82 0.25 2.37
C PRO A 61 -18.94 -0.09 1.39
N LEU A 62 -18.89 0.44 0.15
CA LEU A 62 -19.90 0.26 -0.87
C LEU A 62 -19.61 -0.92 -1.81
N GLY A 63 -18.40 -1.48 -1.77
CA GLY A 63 -17.99 -2.55 -2.66
C GLY A 63 -16.53 -2.47 -3.07
N VAL A 64 -16.17 -3.25 -4.09
CA VAL A 64 -14.83 -3.31 -4.67
C VAL A 64 -14.94 -3.10 -6.17
N ASP A 65 -14.27 -2.05 -6.68
CA ASP A 65 -14.29 -1.68 -8.09
C ASP A 65 -12.90 -1.80 -8.70
N GLU A 66 -12.81 -2.34 -9.93
CA GLU A 66 -11.56 -2.41 -10.68
C GLU A 66 -11.26 -1.06 -11.37
N VAL A 67 -10.05 -0.55 -11.17
CA VAL A 67 -9.57 0.69 -11.80
C VAL A 67 -9.21 0.39 -13.25
N GLN A 68 -9.94 0.99 -14.20
CA GLN A 68 -9.79 0.70 -15.64
C GLN A 68 -8.43 1.10 -16.22
N ASN A 69 -7.82 2.19 -15.73
CA ASN A 69 -6.52 2.69 -16.22
C ASN A 69 -5.51 2.80 -15.06
N PRO A 70 -4.96 1.66 -14.57
CA PRO A 70 -4.17 1.62 -13.34
C PRO A 70 -2.70 2.04 -13.51
N GLU A 71 -2.28 2.41 -14.72
CA GLU A 71 -0.87 2.61 -15.10
C GLU A 71 -0.15 3.61 -14.19
N ASN A 72 -0.79 4.74 -13.88
CA ASN A 72 -0.22 5.77 -13.01
C ASN A 72 -0.04 5.27 -11.57
N THR A 73 -1.00 4.52 -11.04
CA THR A 73 -0.92 3.94 -9.70
C THR A 73 0.21 2.92 -9.61
N LEU A 74 0.32 2.02 -10.60
CA LEU A 74 1.37 1.02 -10.66
C LEU A 74 2.76 1.64 -10.85
N LYS A 75 2.86 2.68 -11.69
CA LYS A 75 4.11 3.42 -11.90
C LYS A 75 4.54 4.15 -10.63
N GLY A 76 3.64 4.90 -10.00
CA GLY A 76 3.94 5.64 -8.76
C GLY A 76 4.35 4.71 -7.62
N LEU A 77 3.66 3.57 -7.46
CA LEU A 77 4.07 2.55 -6.49
C LEU A 77 5.47 2.00 -6.81
N ASN A 78 5.74 1.66 -8.07
CA ASN A 78 7.06 1.16 -8.48
C ASN A 78 8.19 2.16 -8.21
N GLU A 79 7.94 3.46 -8.42
CA GLU A 79 8.92 4.51 -8.10
C GLU A 79 9.17 4.58 -6.59
N LEU A 80 8.10 4.60 -5.79
CA LEU A 80 8.20 4.69 -4.33
C LEU A 80 8.90 3.48 -3.69
N ILE A 81 8.68 2.27 -4.21
CA ILE A 81 9.33 1.06 -3.65
C ILE A 81 10.77 0.87 -4.13
N LYS A 82 11.21 1.51 -5.23
CA LYS A 82 12.60 1.41 -5.69
C LYS A 82 13.58 1.94 -4.65
N ASP A 83 13.20 3.00 -3.94
CA ASP A 83 14.01 3.60 -2.88
C ASP A 83 14.24 2.64 -1.70
N MET A 84 13.39 1.63 -1.55
CA MET A 84 13.52 0.59 -0.53
C MET A 84 14.44 -0.57 -0.92
N LYS A 85 14.84 -0.68 -2.19
CA LYS A 85 15.57 -1.85 -2.70
C LYS A 85 16.82 -2.17 -1.87
N ASN A 86 17.56 -1.14 -1.47
CA ASN A 86 18.81 -1.30 -0.74
C ASN A 86 18.60 -1.37 0.79
N SER A 87 17.59 -0.67 1.32
CA SER A 87 17.34 -0.58 2.76
C SER A 87 16.50 -1.75 3.29
N HIS A 88 15.56 -2.25 2.49
CA HIS A 88 14.60 -3.30 2.86
C HIS A 88 14.40 -4.30 1.70
N PRO A 89 15.47 -5.02 1.28
CA PRO A 89 15.45 -5.87 0.09
C PRO A 89 14.37 -6.97 0.14
N ALA A 90 14.14 -7.58 1.30
CA ALA A 90 13.14 -8.63 1.45
C ALA A 90 11.70 -8.15 1.23
N LEU A 91 11.37 -6.92 1.67
CA LEU A 91 10.04 -6.33 1.42
C LEU A 91 9.92 -5.93 -0.04
N TYR A 92 10.95 -5.32 -0.61
CA TYR A 92 11.01 -4.98 -2.04
C TYR A 92 10.74 -6.21 -2.92
N GLU A 93 11.43 -7.33 -2.68
CA GLU A 93 11.23 -8.57 -3.43
C GLU A 93 9.81 -9.12 -3.32
N LYS A 94 9.20 -9.07 -2.13
CA LYS A 94 7.79 -9.50 -1.95
C LYS A 94 6.83 -8.65 -2.78
N ILE A 95 6.98 -7.33 -2.73
CA ILE A 95 6.13 -6.41 -3.51
C ILE A 95 6.33 -6.66 -5.00
N GLN A 96 7.59 -6.77 -5.46
CA GLN A 96 7.90 -7.03 -6.87
C GLN A 96 7.30 -8.35 -7.36
N LYS A 97 7.32 -9.42 -6.56
CA LYS A 97 6.65 -10.70 -6.92
C LYS A 97 5.15 -10.52 -7.16
N ILE A 98 4.47 -9.69 -6.36
CA ILE A 98 3.03 -9.43 -6.53
C ILE A 98 2.78 -8.61 -7.80
N LEU A 99 3.64 -7.63 -8.09
CA LEU A 99 3.53 -6.79 -9.30
C LEU A 99 3.90 -7.53 -10.59
N SER A 100 4.79 -8.53 -10.52
CA SER A 100 5.34 -9.25 -11.67
C SER A 100 4.53 -10.49 -12.07
N LYS A 101 3.54 -10.92 -11.28
CA LYS A 101 2.57 -11.96 -11.67
C LYS A 101 1.63 -11.36 -12.75
N GLN A 102 2.16 -11.28 -13.96
CA GLN A 102 1.45 -10.99 -15.21
C GLN A 102 1.33 -12.28 -16.03
#